data_AF-B1VZB8-F1
#
_entry.id   AF-B1VZB8-F1
#
_cell.length_a   1.000
_cell.length_b   1.000
_cell.length_c   1.000
_cell.angle_alpha   90.00
_cell.angle_beta   90.00
_cell.angle_gamma   90.00
#
_symmetry.space_group_name_H-M   'P 1'
#
loop_
_entity.id
_entity.type
_entity.pdbx_description
1 polymer ?
#
loop_
_entity_poly.entity_id
_entity_poly.type
_entity_poly.pdbx_seq_one_letter_code
_entity_poly.pdbx_strand_id
1 'polypeptide(L)'
;MSGVRQVVVEADGGSRGNPGPAGYGAVVIDPATGEPLAEAAEYIGVATNNVAEYRGLIAGLTAAKALFPDAGDALRVHVRMDSKLVVEQMSGRWKIKHPDMKPLAARAAAVLPPSSVTYEWIPRAQNKHADRLANEAMDAGRDGRQWEASASTAALDAPARTVTAPPPAQGPPGDQAAGAARARAALASARGAAAPADDALFPVPEPGPPGARVPTAPERAGVPGTGWGSAPDLGAPATLVLLRHGETALTPEKRFSGSGGTDPELSATGRGQAERAAGHFAALGAVQEIVSSPLRRCRETAAAVADRLGLDVRIDEGLRETDFGAWEGLTFGEVRERYADDLTAWLASPDTAPTGGGESFAEVAERVAAARDRIVARYAGRTVLLVTHVTPIKTLVRLALGAPPEALFRMELSAASISAVAYYGDGNASVRVLNDTSHLR
;
A
#
# COMPACT_ATOMS: atom_id res chain seq x y z
N MET A 1 -21.72 -45.05 -5.29
CA MET A 1 -20.42 -44.43 -4.98
C MET A 1 -20.55 -42.96 -5.34
N SER A 2 -20.73 -42.08 -4.36
CA SER A 2 -20.80 -40.64 -4.65
C SER A 2 -19.41 -40.20 -5.12
N GLY A 3 -19.30 -39.79 -6.38
CA GLY A 3 -18.05 -39.30 -6.95
C GLY A 3 -17.54 -38.08 -6.20
N VAL A 4 -16.23 -37.85 -6.27
CA VAL A 4 -15.61 -36.61 -5.77
C VAL A 4 -16.30 -35.43 -6.45
N ARG A 5 -16.85 -34.51 -5.65
CA ARG A 5 -17.57 -33.35 -6.17
C ARG A 5 -16.66 -32.14 -6.09
N GLN A 6 -16.41 -31.50 -7.23
CA GLN A 6 -15.49 -30.38 -7.32
C GLN A 6 -16.26 -29.10 -7.60
N VAL A 7 -15.93 -28.03 -6.88
CA VAL A 7 -16.40 -26.68 -7.17
C VAL A 7 -15.29 -25.67 -7.05
N VAL A 8 -15.47 -24.55 -7.72
CA VAL A 8 -14.61 -23.39 -7.59
C VAL A 8 -15.32 -22.34 -6.75
N VAL A 9 -14.60 -21.69 -5.83
CA VAL A 9 -15.11 -20.56 -5.07
C VAL A 9 -14.28 -19.34 -5.43
N GLU A 10 -14.91 -18.33 -6.00
CA GLU A 10 -14.33 -16.99 -6.14
C GLU A 10 -14.89 -16.10 -5.03
N ALA A 11 -14.02 -15.33 -4.38
CA ALA A 11 -14.41 -14.44 -3.30
C ALA A 11 -13.60 -13.15 -3.31
N ASP A 12 -14.23 -12.09 -2.82
CA ASP A 12 -13.65 -10.76 -2.70
C ASP A 12 -14.29 -9.98 -1.55
N GLY A 13 -13.63 -8.92 -1.11
CA GLY A 13 -14.21 -7.92 -0.24
C GLY A 13 -13.52 -6.57 -0.30
N GLY A 14 -14.31 -5.51 -0.17
CA GLY A 14 -13.84 -4.14 -0.25
C GLY A 14 -14.33 -3.28 0.90
N SER A 15 -13.62 -2.18 1.15
CA SER A 15 -14.00 -1.13 2.09
C SER A 15 -13.75 0.26 1.49
N ARG A 16 -14.79 1.09 1.46
CA ARG A 16 -14.71 2.50 1.03
C ARG A 16 -14.06 3.36 2.12
N GLY A 17 -12.75 3.60 2.00
CA GLY A 17 -11.99 4.40 2.98
C GLY A 17 -11.27 3.60 4.07
N ASN A 18 -11.08 2.29 3.87
CA ASN A 18 -10.36 1.30 4.69
C ASN A 18 -9.62 1.82 5.97
N PRO A 19 -10.20 1.67 7.18
CA PRO A 19 -11.52 1.10 7.46
C PRO A 19 -12.66 2.06 7.09
N GLY A 20 -13.72 1.51 6.52
CA GLY A 20 -14.90 2.27 6.11
C GLY A 20 -16.06 1.34 5.75
N PRO A 21 -17.16 1.86 5.17
CA PRO A 21 -18.26 1.04 4.69
C PRO A 21 -17.75 -0.09 3.79
N ALA A 22 -17.98 -1.33 4.21
CA ALA A 22 -17.37 -2.51 3.66
C ALA A 22 -18.40 -3.57 3.31
N GLY A 23 -18.10 -4.35 2.29
CA GLY A 23 -18.93 -5.46 1.83
C GLY A 23 -18.09 -6.53 1.18
N TYR A 24 -18.64 -7.74 1.11
CA TYR A 24 -18.00 -8.86 0.44
C TYR A 24 -18.89 -9.44 -0.64
N GLY A 25 -18.27 -10.18 -1.56
CA GLY A 25 -18.92 -10.96 -2.59
C GLY A 25 -18.26 -12.32 -2.72
N ALA A 26 -19.04 -13.36 -2.96
CA ALA A 26 -18.55 -14.71 -3.21
C ALA A 26 -19.48 -15.45 -4.17
N VAL A 27 -18.89 -16.26 -5.05
CA VAL A 27 -19.62 -17.09 -6.00
C VAL A 27 -19.05 -18.51 -5.99
N VAL A 28 -19.94 -19.50 -5.97
CA VAL A 28 -19.61 -20.92 -6.16
C VAL A 28 -19.87 -21.26 -7.62
N ILE A 29 -18.89 -21.83 -8.31
CA ILE A 29 -18.90 -22.06 -9.76
C ILE A 29 -18.75 -23.56 -10.04
N ASP A 30 -19.52 -24.06 -11.01
CA ASP A 30 -19.30 -25.39 -11.58
C ASP A 30 -18.04 -25.36 -12.47
N PRO A 31 -16.97 -26.10 -12.16
CA PRO A 31 -15.74 -26.09 -12.94
C PRO A 31 -15.89 -26.65 -14.35
N ALA A 32 -16.93 -27.45 -14.63
CA ALA A 32 -17.17 -28.04 -15.94
C ALA A 32 -17.85 -27.06 -16.90
N THR A 33 -18.77 -26.24 -16.40
CA THR A 33 -19.56 -25.31 -17.24
C THR A 33 -19.13 -23.85 -17.10
N GLY A 34 -18.49 -23.50 -15.97
CA GLY A 34 -18.21 -22.11 -15.60
C GLY A 34 -19.43 -21.35 -15.07
N GLU A 35 -20.58 -22.02 -14.88
CA GLU A 35 -21.81 -21.36 -14.43
C GLU A 35 -21.82 -21.15 -12.91
N PRO A 36 -22.35 -20.01 -12.42
CA PRO A 36 -22.54 -19.76 -11.01
C PRO A 36 -23.64 -20.67 -10.44
N LEU A 37 -23.30 -21.46 -9.41
CA LEU A 37 -24.19 -22.33 -8.66
C LEU A 37 -24.83 -21.62 -7.46
N ALA A 38 -24.11 -20.68 -6.85
CA ALA A 38 -24.59 -19.85 -5.76
C ALA A 38 -23.81 -18.55 -5.67
N GLU A 39 -24.46 -17.49 -5.23
CA GLU A 39 -23.86 -16.18 -4.95
C GLU A 39 -24.17 -15.76 -3.51
N ALA A 40 -23.23 -15.10 -2.87
CA ALA A 40 -23.40 -14.53 -1.54
C ALA A 40 -22.72 -13.17 -1.50
N ALA A 41 -23.43 -12.13 -1.08
CA ALA A 41 -22.88 -10.82 -0.85
C ALA A 41 -23.56 -10.15 0.34
N GLU A 42 -22.82 -9.35 1.10
CA GLU A 42 -23.35 -8.69 2.30
C GLU A 42 -22.59 -7.41 2.60
N TYR A 43 -23.34 -6.37 2.99
CA TYR A 43 -22.77 -5.18 3.60
C TYR A 43 -22.49 -5.46 5.07
N ILE A 44 -21.22 -5.33 5.48
CA ILE A 44 -20.76 -5.72 6.82
C ILE A 44 -20.50 -4.54 7.75
N GLY A 45 -20.99 -3.34 7.40
CA GLY A 45 -20.78 -2.13 8.17
C GLY A 45 -19.37 -1.57 7.96
N VAL A 46 -18.76 -1.03 9.02
CA VAL A 46 -17.39 -0.49 8.96
C VAL A 46 -16.38 -1.59 9.23
N ALA A 47 -15.58 -1.94 8.24
CA ALA A 47 -14.52 -2.94 8.36
C ALA A 47 -13.31 -2.59 7.49
N THR A 48 -12.23 -3.35 7.60
CA THR A 48 -11.08 -3.24 6.68
C THR A 48 -11.27 -4.12 5.45
N ASN A 49 -10.53 -3.84 4.37
CA ASN A 49 -10.53 -4.69 3.15
C ASN A 49 -10.28 -6.16 3.51
N ASN A 50 -9.22 -6.46 4.25
CA ASN A 50 -8.86 -7.83 4.59
C ASN A 50 -9.98 -8.52 5.41
N VAL A 51 -10.66 -7.79 6.30
CA VAL A 51 -11.82 -8.34 7.04
C VAL A 51 -12.95 -8.68 6.08
N ALA A 52 -13.24 -7.82 5.11
CA ALA A 52 -14.22 -8.09 4.07
C ALA A 52 -13.84 -9.30 3.20
N GLU A 53 -12.59 -9.39 2.74
CA GLU A 53 -12.10 -10.52 1.93
C GLU A 53 -12.21 -11.87 2.67
N TYR A 54 -11.83 -11.90 3.96
CA TYR A 54 -12.02 -13.10 4.79
C TYR A 54 -13.49 -13.45 4.99
N ARG A 55 -14.38 -12.44 5.10
CA ARG A 55 -15.82 -12.67 5.18
C ARG A 55 -16.37 -13.25 3.88
N GLY A 56 -15.90 -12.75 2.73
CA GLY A 56 -16.20 -13.31 1.41
C GLY A 56 -15.77 -14.78 1.30
N LEU A 57 -14.53 -15.10 1.71
CA LEU A 57 -14.05 -16.48 1.73
C LEU A 57 -14.94 -17.39 2.59
N ILE A 58 -15.26 -16.97 3.82
CA ILE A 58 -16.13 -17.76 4.72
C ILE A 58 -17.50 -17.97 4.07
N ALA A 59 -18.09 -16.94 3.47
CA ALA A 59 -19.37 -17.03 2.79
C ALA A 59 -19.32 -18.01 1.62
N GLY A 60 -18.31 -17.93 0.77
CA GLY A 60 -18.12 -18.83 -0.38
C GLY A 60 -17.93 -20.30 0.04
N LEU A 61 -17.10 -20.57 1.04
CA LEU A 61 -16.93 -21.93 1.58
C LEU A 61 -18.23 -22.47 2.21
N THR A 62 -18.97 -21.60 2.89
CA THR A 62 -20.25 -21.97 3.52
C THR A 62 -21.31 -22.28 2.48
N ALA A 63 -21.40 -21.47 1.42
CA ALA A 63 -22.28 -21.71 0.28
C ALA A 63 -21.93 -23.02 -0.44
N ALA A 64 -20.65 -23.29 -0.69
CA ALA A 64 -20.19 -24.54 -1.30
C ALA A 64 -20.59 -25.77 -0.47
N LYS A 65 -20.43 -25.70 0.86
CA LYS A 65 -20.86 -26.77 1.78
C LYS A 65 -22.38 -26.95 1.79
N ALA A 66 -23.14 -25.85 1.75
CA ALA A 66 -24.60 -25.87 1.76
C ALA A 66 -25.21 -26.45 0.48
N LEU A 67 -24.57 -26.24 -0.68
CA LEU A 67 -24.98 -26.84 -1.95
C LEU A 67 -24.82 -28.37 -1.96
N PHE A 68 -23.89 -28.90 -1.18
CA PHE A 68 -23.55 -30.33 -1.17
C PHE A 68 -23.45 -30.91 0.25
N PRO A 69 -24.56 -30.92 1.02
CA PRO A 69 -24.54 -31.33 2.42
C PRO A 69 -24.13 -32.80 2.61
N ASP A 70 -24.44 -33.66 1.64
CA ASP A 70 -24.16 -35.11 1.69
C ASP A 70 -22.76 -35.47 1.15
N ALA A 71 -22.01 -34.51 0.60
CA ALA A 71 -20.72 -34.80 0.00
C ALA A 71 -19.63 -35.09 1.04
N GLY A 72 -19.78 -34.61 2.28
CA GLY A 72 -18.79 -34.81 3.35
C GLY A 72 -17.36 -34.51 2.88
N ASP A 73 -16.43 -35.43 3.16
CA ASP A 73 -15.03 -35.33 2.75
C ASP A 73 -14.79 -35.50 1.24
N ALA A 74 -15.81 -35.85 0.46
CA ALA A 74 -15.74 -35.98 -1.00
C ALA A 74 -15.94 -34.63 -1.72
N LEU A 75 -16.32 -33.56 -1.02
CA LEU A 75 -16.33 -32.20 -1.57
C LEU A 75 -14.90 -31.68 -1.67
N ARG A 76 -14.51 -31.22 -2.85
CA ARG A 76 -13.25 -30.53 -3.13
C ARG A 76 -13.57 -29.11 -3.61
N VAL A 77 -13.00 -28.13 -2.93
CA VAL A 77 -13.19 -26.71 -3.23
C VAL A 77 -11.85 -26.13 -3.64
N HIS A 78 -11.84 -25.53 -4.82
CA HIS A 78 -10.73 -24.72 -5.29
C HIS A 78 -11.07 -23.24 -5.12
N VAL A 79 -10.45 -22.60 -4.14
CA VAL A 79 -10.65 -21.19 -3.85
C VAL A 79 -9.73 -20.36 -4.74
N ARG A 80 -10.29 -19.41 -5.48
CA ARG A 80 -9.56 -18.40 -6.25
C ARG A 80 -9.88 -17.03 -5.69
N MET A 81 -8.87 -16.26 -5.31
CA MET A 81 -9.04 -14.89 -4.82
C MET A 81 -7.90 -14.01 -5.34
N ASP A 82 -8.16 -12.72 -5.50
CA ASP A 82 -7.14 -11.71 -5.81
C ASP A 82 -6.45 -11.15 -4.57
N SER A 83 -6.95 -11.48 -3.37
CA SER A 83 -6.25 -11.26 -2.12
C SER A 83 -5.11 -12.25 -1.91
N LYS A 84 -3.90 -11.85 -2.34
CA LYS A 84 -2.68 -12.63 -2.09
C LYS A 84 -2.47 -12.87 -0.59
N LEU A 85 -2.85 -11.92 0.25
CA LEU A 85 -2.76 -12.05 1.70
C LEU A 85 -3.62 -13.23 2.21
N VAL A 86 -4.91 -13.27 1.85
CA VAL A 86 -5.83 -14.33 2.30
C VAL A 86 -5.40 -15.68 1.75
N VAL A 87 -5.04 -15.75 0.46
CA VAL A 87 -4.57 -16.99 -0.18
C VAL A 87 -3.35 -17.56 0.52
N GLU A 88 -2.32 -16.74 0.75
CA GLU A 88 -1.07 -17.20 1.36
C GLU A 88 -1.24 -17.58 2.83
N GLN A 89 -2.09 -16.85 3.56
CA GLN A 89 -2.42 -17.15 4.95
C GLN A 89 -3.21 -18.45 5.10
N MET A 90 -4.23 -18.65 4.28
CA MET A 90 -5.07 -19.86 4.32
C MET A 90 -4.35 -21.09 3.75
N SER A 91 -3.37 -20.88 2.86
CA SER A 91 -2.44 -21.93 2.43
C SER A 91 -1.41 -22.32 3.48
N GLY A 92 -1.34 -21.61 4.61
CA GLY A 92 -0.34 -21.85 5.66
C GLY A 92 1.08 -21.39 5.30
N ARG A 93 1.28 -20.74 4.15
CA ARG A 93 2.59 -20.21 3.73
C ARG A 93 2.94 -18.95 4.49
N TRP A 94 1.94 -18.13 4.84
CA TRP A 94 2.13 -16.89 5.61
C TRP A 94 1.47 -16.98 6.98
N LYS A 95 2.17 -16.51 8.01
CA LYS A 95 1.66 -16.49 9.39
C LYS A 95 0.61 -15.39 9.56
N ILE A 96 -0.56 -15.75 10.08
CA ILE A 96 -1.61 -14.78 10.43
C ILE A 96 -1.24 -14.11 11.76
N LYS A 97 -0.71 -12.89 11.69
CA LYS A 97 -0.32 -12.11 12.87
C LYS A 97 -1.45 -11.23 13.40
N HIS A 98 -2.28 -10.65 12.51
CA HIS A 98 -3.30 -9.66 12.87
C HIS A 98 -4.42 -10.26 13.74
N PRO A 99 -4.78 -9.63 14.88
CA PRO A 99 -5.75 -10.18 15.83
C PRO A 99 -7.14 -10.37 15.22
N ASP A 100 -7.61 -9.44 14.37
CA ASP A 100 -8.93 -9.56 13.73
C ASP A 100 -9.01 -10.65 12.63
N MET A 101 -7.86 -11.02 12.05
CA MET A 101 -7.79 -12.04 11.00
C MET A 101 -7.76 -13.45 11.57
N LYS A 102 -7.11 -13.66 12.73
CA LYS A 102 -7.04 -14.97 13.39
C LYS A 102 -8.41 -15.65 13.60
N PRO A 103 -9.44 -14.97 14.18
CA PRO A 103 -10.74 -15.60 14.35
C PRO A 103 -11.45 -15.83 13.01
N LEU A 104 -11.22 -14.99 12.00
CA LEU A 104 -11.81 -15.19 10.66
C LEU A 104 -11.17 -16.38 9.94
N ALA A 105 -9.85 -16.53 10.01
CA ALA A 105 -9.15 -17.68 9.46
C ALA A 105 -9.52 -18.98 10.16
N ALA A 106 -9.63 -18.95 11.50
CA ALA A 106 -10.10 -20.10 12.26
C ALA A 106 -11.54 -20.49 11.85
N ARG A 107 -12.41 -19.50 11.63
CA ARG A 107 -13.77 -19.74 11.11
C ARG A 107 -13.74 -20.33 9.70
N ALA A 108 -12.95 -19.78 8.78
CA ALA A 108 -12.80 -20.30 7.42
C ALA A 108 -12.30 -21.75 7.41
N ALA A 109 -11.26 -22.05 8.19
CA ALA A 109 -10.70 -23.39 8.34
C ALA A 109 -11.65 -24.40 9.00
N ALA A 110 -12.64 -23.93 9.76
CA ALA A 110 -13.66 -24.78 10.37
C ALA A 110 -14.82 -25.13 9.43
N VAL A 111 -14.97 -24.44 8.29
CA VAL A 111 -16.08 -24.68 7.35
C VAL A 111 -15.93 -26.05 6.68
N LEU A 112 -14.75 -26.34 6.13
CA LEU A 112 -14.41 -27.58 5.43
C LEU A 112 -13.04 -28.10 5.92
N PRO A 113 -12.80 -29.42 5.89
CA PRO A 113 -11.53 -29.98 6.30
C PRO A 113 -10.39 -29.48 5.39
N PRO A 114 -9.16 -29.30 5.90
CA PRO A 114 -8.04 -28.78 5.11
C PRO A 114 -7.72 -29.58 3.85
N SER A 115 -7.95 -30.90 3.87
CA SER A 115 -7.77 -31.79 2.71
C SER A 115 -8.77 -31.56 1.58
N SER A 116 -9.84 -30.80 1.84
CA SER A 116 -10.89 -30.50 0.87
C SER A 116 -10.73 -29.14 0.20
N VAL A 117 -9.81 -28.29 0.66
CA VAL A 117 -9.71 -26.91 0.15
C VAL A 117 -8.30 -26.65 -0.39
N THR A 118 -8.24 -26.07 -1.57
CA THR A 118 -7.00 -25.53 -2.15
C THR A 118 -7.19 -24.05 -2.44
N TYR A 119 -6.10 -23.29 -2.43
CA TYR A 119 -6.12 -21.84 -2.61
C TYR A 119 -5.19 -21.44 -3.73
N GLU A 120 -5.70 -20.66 -4.67
CA GLU A 120 -4.99 -20.04 -5.78
C GLU A 120 -5.19 -18.53 -5.73
N TRP A 121 -4.10 -17.80 -5.95
CA TRP A 121 -4.17 -16.37 -6.19
C TRP A 121 -4.42 -16.13 -7.67
N ILE A 122 -5.42 -15.32 -7.99
CA ILE A 122 -5.74 -14.92 -9.36
C ILE A 122 -5.63 -13.40 -9.51
N PRO A 123 -5.24 -12.86 -10.68
CA PRO A 123 -5.30 -11.42 -10.93
C PRO A 123 -6.70 -10.85 -10.78
N ARG A 124 -6.84 -9.60 -10.32
CA ARG A 124 -8.12 -8.89 -10.14
C ARG A 124 -9.01 -8.93 -11.38
N ALA A 125 -8.41 -8.81 -12.56
CA ALA A 125 -9.12 -8.87 -13.85
C ALA A 125 -9.83 -10.21 -14.10
N GLN A 126 -9.50 -11.26 -13.35
CA GLN A 126 -10.10 -12.59 -13.42
C GLN A 126 -11.14 -12.85 -12.32
N ASN A 127 -11.23 -12.00 -11.29
CA ASN A 127 -12.15 -12.13 -10.15
C ASN A 127 -13.37 -11.17 -10.24
N LYS A 128 -13.78 -10.81 -11.46
CA LYS A 128 -14.78 -9.75 -11.71
C LYS A 128 -16.16 -10.05 -11.11
N HIS A 129 -16.53 -11.32 -11.00
CA HIS A 129 -17.84 -11.71 -10.48
C HIS A 129 -17.93 -11.40 -8.99
N ALA A 130 -16.96 -11.86 -8.19
CA ALA A 130 -16.92 -11.59 -6.76
C ALA A 130 -16.73 -10.09 -6.46
N ASP A 131 -15.93 -9.37 -7.26
CA ASP A 131 -15.78 -7.91 -7.21
C ASP A 131 -17.11 -7.18 -7.37
N ARG A 132 -17.87 -7.53 -8.41
CA ARG A 132 -19.19 -6.95 -8.66
C ARG A 132 -20.11 -7.16 -7.46
N LEU A 133 -20.17 -8.38 -6.94
CA LEU A 133 -20.98 -8.72 -5.77
C LEU A 133 -20.59 -7.90 -4.53
N ALA A 134 -19.29 -7.72 -4.27
CA ALA A 134 -18.80 -6.91 -3.16
C ALA A 134 -19.20 -5.42 -3.31
N ASN A 135 -19.15 -4.88 -4.52
CA ASN A 135 -19.59 -3.51 -4.81
C ASN A 135 -21.11 -3.33 -4.70
N GLU A 136 -21.88 -4.26 -5.27
CA GLU A 136 -23.36 -4.28 -5.13
C GLU A 136 -23.76 -4.30 -3.65
N ALA A 137 -23.06 -5.09 -2.82
CA ALA A 137 -23.28 -5.13 -1.38
C ALA A 137 -22.97 -3.79 -0.70
N MET A 138 -21.83 -3.16 -1.01
CA MET A 138 -21.48 -1.84 -0.46
C MET A 138 -22.46 -0.73 -0.90
N ASP A 139 -22.99 -0.81 -2.12
CA ASP A 139 -24.00 0.12 -2.63
C ASP A 139 -25.36 -0.09 -1.98
N ALA A 140 -25.80 -1.34 -1.81
CA ALA A 140 -27.01 -1.65 -1.04
C ALA A 140 -26.91 -1.10 0.39
N GLY A 141 -25.76 -1.32 1.05
CA GLY A 141 -25.48 -0.80 2.38
C GLY A 141 -25.51 0.72 2.48
N ARG A 142 -24.96 1.43 1.48
CA ARG A 142 -25.06 2.90 1.38
C ARG A 142 -26.52 3.37 1.32
N ASP A 143 -27.36 2.63 0.61
CA ASP A 143 -28.78 2.94 0.44
C ASP A 143 -29.64 2.43 1.63
N GLY A 144 -29.01 1.93 2.70
CA GLY A 144 -29.69 1.42 3.89
C GLY A 144 -30.41 0.07 3.68
N ARG A 145 -30.07 -0.66 2.62
CA ARG A 145 -30.66 -1.95 2.25
C ARG A 145 -29.64 -3.08 2.43
N GLN A 146 -30.14 -4.30 2.56
CA GLN A 146 -29.31 -5.50 2.39
C GLN A 146 -29.26 -5.88 0.91
N TRP A 147 -28.18 -6.54 0.50
CA TRP A 147 -28.09 -7.09 -0.85
C TRP A 147 -29.06 -8.27 -1.01
N GLU A 148 -29.68 -8.37 -2.18
CA GLU A 148 -30.57 -9.48 -2.54
C GLU A 148 -30.14 -10.06 -3.89
N ALA A 149 -30.07 -11.39 -3.99
CA ALA A 149 -29.65 -12.07 -5.22
C ALA A 149 -30.52 -11.71 -6.43
N SER A 150 -31.82 -11.43 -6.23
CA SER A 150 -32.75 -10.99 -7.28
C SER A 150 -32.44 -9.60 -7.84
N ALA A 151 -31.66 -8.79 -7.12
CA ALA A 151 -31.21 -7.47 -7.57
C ALA A 151 -29.83 -7.51 -8.25
N SER A 152 -29.18 -8.68 -8.30
CA SER A 152 -27.86 -8.81 -8.91
C SER A 152 -27.94 -8.73 -10.42
N THR A 153 -26.98 -8.03 -11.02
CA THR A 153 -26.89 -7.85 -12.48
C THR A 153 -26.25 -9.05 -13.21
N ALA A 154 -26.09 -10.19 -12.53
CA ALA A 154 -25.34 -11.36 -13.00
C ALA A 154 -25.75 -11.89 -14.39
N ALA A 155 -27.03 -11.80 -14.78
CA ALA A 155 -27.50 -12.23 -16.09
C ALA A 155 -27.05 -11.33 -17.27
N LEU A 156 -26.55 -10.12 -17.01
CA LEU A 156 -26.18 -9.14 -18.04
C LEU A 156 -24.72 -9.27 -18.53
N ASP A 157 -23.86 -10.02 -17.82
CA ASP A 157 -22.41 -10.14 -18.12
C ASP A 157 -22.00 -11.48 -18.75
N ALA A 158 -22.93 -12.37 -19.11
CA ALA A 158 -22.63 -13.51 -19.97
C ALA A 158 -22.42 -13.04 -21.43
N PRO A 159 -21.45 -13.57 -22.20
CA PRO A 159 -20.93 -12.88 -23.38
C PRO A 159 -21.90 -12.97 -24.57
N ALA A 160 -22.72 -11.95 -24.76
CA ALA A 160 -23.34 -11.64 -26.04
C ALA A 160 -22.46 -10.64 -26.80
N ARG A 161 -21.72 -11.14 -27.80
CA ARG A 161 -21.05 -10.31 -28.79
C ARG A 161 -22.09 -9.49 -29.57
N THR A 162 -22.17 -8.19 -29.33
CA THR A 162 -22.64 -7.21 -30.33
C THR A 162 -22.18 -5.80 -30.00
N VAL A 163 -21.66 -5.12 -31.02
CA VAL A 163 -21.14 -3.75 -31.02
C VAL A 163 -22.29 -2.75 -31.09
N THR A 164 -22.32 -1.74 -30.19
CA THR A 164 -22.93 -0.42 -30.46
C THR A 164 -22.28 0.67 -29.60
N ALA A 165 -22.10 1.85 -30.22
CA ALA A 165 -21.41 3.02 -29.67
C ALA A 165 -22.28 3.88 -28.72
N PRO A 166 -21.67 4.67 -27.79
CA PRO A 166 -22.42 5.53 -26.88
C PRO A 166 -22.65 6.96 -27.43
N PRO A 167 -23.75 7.65 -27.03
CA PRO A 167 -24.02 9.05 -27.35
C PRO A 167 -23.25 10.02 -26.42
N PRO A 168 -23.12 11.32 -26.80
CA PRO A 168 -22.07 12.19 -26.28
C PRO A 168 -22.38 12.73 -24.88
N ALA A 169 -21.35 12.76 -24.03
CA ALA A 169 -21.37 13.43 -22.74
C ALA A 169 -21.23 14.95 -22.92
N GLN A 170 -22.17 15.72 -22.38
CA GLN A 170 -22.00 17.13 -22.10
C GLN A 170 -21.12 17.26 -20.85
N GLY A 171 -19.86 17.65 -21.03
CA GLY A 171 -18.93 17.86 -19.92
C GLY A 171 -19.18 19.18 -19.19
N PRO A 172 -18.97 19.26 -17.86
CA PRO A 172 -18.91 20.53 -17.16
C PRO A 172 -17.48 21.12 -17.18
N PRO A 173 -17.35 22.45 -16.98
CA PRO A 173 -16.17 23.24 -17.34
C PRO A 173 -14.98 23.07 -16.38
N GLY A 174 -13.78 23.19 -16.92
CA GLY A 174 -12.52 23.16 -16.19
C GLY A 174 -12.16 24.46 -15.44
N ASP A 175 -11.28 24.24 -14.46
CA ASP A 175 -10.25 25.11 -13.88
C ASP A 175 -10.65 26.46 -13.23
N GLN A 176 -10.46 26.56 -11.90
CA GLN A 176 -9.42 27.40 -11.26
C GLN A 176 -9.59 27.49 -9.72
N ALA A 177 -8.46 27.42 -8.99
CA ALA A 177 -8.21 28.10 -7.71
C ALA A 177 -9.12 27.86 -6.48
N ALA A 178 -9.45 26.62 -6.09
CA ALA A 178 -10.19 26.36 -4.83
C ALA A 178 -9.48 25.52 -3.76
N GLY A 179 -8.36 24.85 -4.05
CA GLY A 179 -7.72 23.92 -3.10
C GLY A 179 -6.88 24.57 -2.00
N ALA A 180 -6.24 25.71 -2.28
CA ALA A 180 -5.24 26.32 -1.38
C ALA A 180 -5.77 27.50 -0.53
N ALA A 181 -7.03 27.88 -0.70
CA ALA A 181 -7.66 28.96 0.08
C ALA A 181 -8.37 28.42 1.34
N ARG A 182 -9.00 27.24 1.26
CA ARG A 182 -9.72 26.64 2.40
C ARG A 182 -8.78 26.14 3.52
N ALA A 183 -7.57 25.70 3.17
CA ALA A 183 -6.57 25.30 4.16
C ALA A 183 -5.98 26.48 4.95
N ARG A 184 -5.86 27.67 4.34
CA ARG A 184 -5.37 28.89 5.03
C ARG A 184 -6.44 29.54 5.92
N ALA A 185 -7.71 29.45 5.55
CA ALA A 185 -8.82 29.93 6.38
C ALA A 185 -8.98 29.09 7.67
N ALA A 186 -8.82 27.76 7.58
CA ALA A 186 -8.91 26.87 8.74
C ALA A 186 -7.79 27.08 9.78
N LEU A 187 -6.59 27.48 9.35
CA LEU A 187 -5.45 27.78 10.23
C LEU A 187 -5.51 29.20 10.85
N ALA A 188 -6.23 30.14 10.23
CA ALA A 188 -6.43 31.49 10.78
C ALA A 188 -7.47 31.51 11.92
N SER A 189 -8.45 30.59 11.90
CA SER A 189 -9.50 30.47 12.93
C SER A 189 -9.02 29.83 14.25
N ALA A 190 -7.78 29.32 14.30
CA ALA A 190 -7.21 28.69 15.50
C ALA A 190 -6.28 29.63 16.31
N ARG A 191 -6.10 30.90 15.90
CA ARG A 191 -5.35 31.90 16.68
C ARG A 191 -6.30 32.81 17.44
N GLY A 192 -6.63 32.43 18.66
CA GLY A 192 -7.50 33.22 19.53
C GLY A 192 -7.57 32.76 20.98
N ALA A 193 -6.42 32.51 21.63
CA ALA A 193 -6.25 32.63 23.09
C ALA A 193 -4.75 32.54 23.43
N ALA A 194 -4.20 33.57 24.09
CA ALA A 194 -2.81 33.67 24.51
C ALA A 194 -2.62 33.13 25.96
N ALA A 195 -1.65 32.21 26.16
CA ALA A 195 -0.41 32.33 26.99
C ALA A 195 -0.56 32.00 28.50
N PRO A 196 0.51 31.57 29.23
CA PRO A 196 1.94 31.63 28.92
C PRO A 196 2.74 30.30 29.06
N ALA A 197 4.04 30.42 28.76
CA ALA A 197 5.10 29.43 28.65
C ALA A 197 5.52 28.76 29.97
N ASP A 198 6.05 27.53 29.89
CA ASP A 198 7.31 27.18 30.53
C ASP A 198 7.96 25.90 29.94
N ASP A 199 9.26 25.80 30.19
CA ASP A 199 10.29 24.98 29.58
C ASP A 199 10.23 23.45 29.81
N ALA A 200 11.08 22.76 29.03
CA ALA A 200 11.66 21.41 29.23
C ALA A 200 10.86 20.16 28.79
N LEU A 201 11.14 19.71 27.55
CA LEU A 201 10.70 18.43 26.99
C LEU A 201 11.75 17.29 27.13
N PHE A 202 12.47 17.15 28.25
CA PHE A 202 13.17 15.89 28.58
C PHE A 202 13.48 15.78 30.10
N PRO A 203 13.12 14.68 30.77
CA PRO A 203 13.86 14.21 31.94
C PRO A 203 14.64 12.92 31.65
N VAL A 204 15.90 12.93 32.07
CA VAL A 204 16.86 11.82 32.13
C VAL A 204 16.51 10.92 33.34
N PRO A 205 16.68 9.57 33.28
CA PRO A 205 16.48 8.71 34.45
C PRO A 205 17.80 8.33 35.13
N GLU A 206 17.82 8.34 36.47
CA GLU A 206 18.89 7.84 37.36
C GLU A 206 18.23 7.28 38.66
N PRO A 207 18.88 6.43 39.48
CA PRO A 207 18.48 5.03 39.65
C PRO A 207 17.88 4.70 41.04
N GLY A 208 17.11 3.62 41.12
CA GLY A 208 16.47 3.12 42.35
C GLY A 208 17.23 1.96 43.03
N PRO A 209 17.17 1.83 44.38
CA PRO A 209 17.97 0.88 45.16
C PRO A 209 17.30 -0.50 45.38
N PRO A 210 17.98 -1.50 46.01
CA PRO A 210 17.70 -2.92 45.78
C PRO A 210 16.85 -3.62 46.85
N GLY A 211 16.10 -4.63 46.41
CA GLY A 211 16.01 -5.94 47.07
C GLY A 211 14.78 -6.25 47.94
N ALA A 212 13.95 -7.19 47.46
CA ALA A 212 13.49 -8.36 48.23
C ALA A 212 12.85 -9.41 47.29
N ARG A 213 13.27 -10.68 47.40
CA ARG A 213 12.77 -11.85 46.65
C ARG A 213 11.76 -12.64 47.49
N VAL A 214 10.66 -13.11 46.89
CA VAL A 214 10.00 -14.43 47.15
C VAL A 214 9.09 -14.81 45.93
N PRO A 215 8.59 -16.05 45.73
CA PRO A 215 8.92 -16.86 44.54
C PRO A 215 7.74 -17.22 43.58
N THR A 216 8.12 -17.43 42.32
CA THR A 216 7.56 -18.22 41.19
C THR A 216 6.09 -18.68 41.16
N ALA A 217 5.42 -18.35 40.05
CA ALA A 217 4.45 -19.19 39.34
C ALA A 217 4.73 -19.09 37.81
N PRO A 218 4.50 -20.14 37.00
CA PRO A 218 4.98 -20.18 35.61
C PRO A 218 4.18 -19.26 34.68
N GLU A 219 4.89 -18.65 33.75
CA GLU A 219 4.44 -17.69 32.74
C GLU A 219 3.28 -18.18 31.88
N ARG A 220 2.25 -17.35 31.75
CA ARG A 220 1.39 -17.32 30.57
C ARG A 220 1.90 -16.19 29.67
N ALA A 221 2.45 -16.54 28.52
CA ALA A 221 2.85 -15.59 27.49
C ALA A 221 1.63 -14.75 27.06
N GLY A 222 1.61 -13.50 27.50
CA GLY A 222 0.55 -12.53 27.22
C GLY A 222 0.60 -12.01 25.77
N VAL A 223 -0.57 -11.59 25.30
CA VAL A 223 -0.77 -10.88 24.04
C VAL A 223 0.00 -9.54 24.07
N PRO A 224 0.72 -9.10 23.02
CA PRO A 224 1.24 -7.74 22.97
C PRO A 224 0.05 -6.78 22.83
N GLY A 225 -0.11 -5.88 23.79
CA GLY A 225 -1.20 -4.91 23.82
C GLY A 225 -1.14 -3.92 22.67
N THR A 226 -2.29 -3.64 22.06
CA THR A 226 -2.54 -2.43 21.29
C THR A 226 -2.60 -1.25 22.25
N GLY A 227 -1.51 -0.46 22.30
CA GLY A 227 -1.42 0.77 23.08
C GLY A 227 -0.02 1.38 22.98
N TRP A 228 0.12 2.66 23.34
CA TRP A 228 1.41 3.35 23.55
C TRP A 228 2.09 2.85 24.84
N GLY A 229 2.06 1.54 25.07
CA GLY A 229 2.85 0.89 26.12
C GLY A 229 4.28 0.69 25.61
N SER A 230 5.24 0.72 26.53
CA SER A 230 6.67 0.50 26.24
C SER A 230 6.83 -0.59 25.19
N ALA A 231 7.38 -0.21 24.04
CA ALA A 231 7.56 -1.12 22.92
C ALA A 231 8.23 -2.39 23.47
N PRO A 232 7.71 -3.60 23.15
CA PRO A 232 8.53 -4.80 23.27
C PRO A 232 9.87 -4.49 22.61
N ASP A 233 10.99 -5.06 23.06
CA ASP A 233 12.24 -4.91 22.31
C ASP A 233 12.03 -5.51 20.90
N LEU A 234 11.63 -4.68 19.94
CA LEU A 234 11.28 -5.03 18.56
C LEU A 234 12.54 -5.33 17.73
N GLY A 235 13.71 -5.38 18.39
CA GLY A 235 15.02 -5.29 17.76
C GLY A 235 15.29 -3.86 17.25
N ALA A 236 16.56 -3.50 17.11
CA ALA A 236 16.93 -2.20 16.57
C ALA A 236 16.48 -2.09 15.10
N PRO A 237 15.60 -1.12 14.73
CA PRO A 237 15.13 -0.98 13.37
C PRO A 237 16.24 -0.50 12.43
N ALA A 238 16.16 -0.86 11.16
CA ALA A 238 16.86 -0.09 10.13
C ALA A 238 16.10 1.22 9.93
N THR A 239 16.74 2.35 10.20
CA THR A 239 16.16 3.68 9.98
C THR A 239 16.52 4.15 8.58
N LEU A 240 15.55 4.13 7.67
CA LEU A 240 15.72 4.61 6.30
C LEU A 240 15.40 6.10 6.26
N VAL A 241 16.43 6.91 6.08
CA VAL A 241 16.32 8.34 5.81
C VAL A 241 16.23 8.50 4.31
N LEU A 242 15.12 9.03 3.81
CA LEU A 242 14.80 9.10 2.39
C LEU A 242 15.05 10.52 1.90
N LEU A 243 16.04 10.71 1.04
CA LEU A 243 16.36 11.98 0.41
C LEU A 243 15.92 11.94 -1.05
N ARG A 244 15.01 12.84 -1.44
CA ARG A 244 14.74 13.07 -2.87
C ARG A 244 15.96 13.74 -3.48
N HIS A 245 16.34 13.38 -4.70
CA HIS A 245 17.37 14.10 -5.44
C HIS A 245 17.12 15.63 -5.48
N GLY A 246 18.19 16.40 -5.60
CA GLY A 246 18.12 17.84 -5.83
C GLY A 246 17.45 18.17 -7.18
N GLU A 247 17.06 19.43 -7.34
CA GLU A 247 16.41 19.91 -8.55
C GLU A 247 17.20 19.60 -9.84
N THR A 248 16.49 19.21 -10.89
CA THR A 248 17.00 19.11 -12.27
C THR A 248 16.31 20.15 -13.16
N ALA A 249 16.79 20.36 -14.39
CA ALA A 249 16.13 21.25 -15.34
C ALA A 249 14.64 20.92 -15.58
N LEU A 250 14.23 19.65 -15.43
CA LEU A 250 12.86 19.18 -15.63
C LEU A 250 11.95 19.40 -14.41
N THR A 251 12.52 19.63 -13.22
CA THR A 251 11.79 19.67 -11.96
C THR A 251 10.85 20.89 -11.84
N PRO A 252 11.28 22.14 -12.15
CA PRO A 252 10.40 23.31 -12.09
C PRO A 252 9.20 23.19 -13.04
N GLU A 253 9.40 22.56 -14.19
CA GLU A 253 8.36 22.33 -15.21
C GLU A 253 7.43 21.15 -14.87
N LYS A 254 7.71 20.41 -13.78
CA LYS A 254 6.97 19.21 -13.37
C LYS A 254 6.82 18.20 -14.51
N ARG A 255 7.88 18.03 -15.30
CA ARG A 255 7.92 17.02 -16.36
C ARG A 255 8.15 15.64 -15.77
N PHE A 256 7.56 14.63 -16.39
CA PHE A 256 7.87 13.24 -16.09
C PHE A 256 9.35 12.99 -16.39
N SER A 257 10.07 12.44 -15.41
CA SER A 257 11.50 12.19 -15.48
C SER A 257 11.79 10.88 -14.76
N GLY A 258 11.46 9.81 -15.45
CA GLY A 258 11.58 8.45 -14.97
C GLY A 258 12.94 7.83 -15.28
N SER A 259 12.99 6.50 -15.23
CA SER A 259 14.20 5.73 -15.57
C SER A 259 14.38 5.50 -17.06
N GLY A 260 13.33 5.61 -17.87
CA GLY A 260 13.40 5.45 -19.33
C GLY A 260 13.80 6.74 -20.07
N GLY A 261 13.84 7.88 -19.35
CA GLY A 261 14.10 9.20 -19.93
C GLY A 261 15.58 9.57 -20.09
N THR A 262 15.84 10.88 -20.18
CA THR A 262 17.17 11.45 -20.53
C THR A 262 18.20 11.45 -19.39
N ASP A 263 17.87 10.88 -18.22
CA ASP A 263 18.67 10.89 -16.98
C ASP A 263 19.39 12.24 -16.70
N PRO A 264 18.64 13.35 -16.52
CA PRO A 264 19.23 14.68 -16.40
C PRO A 264 20.10 14.82 -15.15
N GLU A 265 21.12 15.67 -15.26
CA GLU A 265 21.96 16.11 -14.14
C GLU A 265 21.24 17.12 -13.23
N LEU A 266 21.84 17.41 -12.07
CA LEU A 266 21.38 18.46 -11.18
C LEU A 266 21.54 19.85 -11.79
N SER A 267 20.54 20.71 -11.60
CA SER A 267 20.65 22.15 -11.90
C SER A 267 21.64 22.82 -10.94
N ALA A 268 21.99 24.09 -11.18
CA ALA A 268 22.78 24.87 -10.21
C ALA A 268 22.06 24.94 -8.84
N THR A 269 20.74 25.13 -8.85
CA THR A 269 19.89 25.06 -7.64
C THR A 269 19.97 23.68 -7.00
N GLY A 270 19.86 22.61 -7.79
CA GLY A 270 19.92 21.23 -7.29
C GLY A 270 21.25 20.88 -6.63
N ARG A 271 22.37 21.37 -7.18
CA ARG A 271 23.70 21.23 -6.56
C ARG A 271 23.78 21.96 -5.21
N GLY A 272 23.30 23.20 -5.15
CA GLY A 272 23.22 23.93 -3.87
C GLY A 272 22.30 23.27 -2.84
N GLN A 273 21.21 22.64 -3.28
CA GLN A 273 20.34 21.84 -2.41
C GLN A 273 21.06 20.60 -1.88
N ALA A 274 21.78 19.87 -2.72
CA ALA A 274 22.56 18.69 -2.32
C ALA A 274 23.66 19.05 -1.30
N GLU A 275 24.36 20.17 -1.50
CA GLU A 275 25.35 20.68 -0.54
C GLU A 275 24.73 21.03 0.82
N ARG A 276 23.54 21.66 0.84
CA ARG A 276 22.82 21.95 2.09
C ARG A 276 22.36 20.67 2.80
N ALA A 277 21.86 19.68 2.05
CA ALA A 277 21.51 18.38 2.60
C ALA A 277 22.74 17.68 3.20
N ALA A 278 23.89 17.75 2.52
CA ALA A 278 25.16 17.23 3.02
C ALA A 278 25.57 17.90 4.34
N GLY A 279 25.48 19.24 4.42
CA GLY A 279 25.72 19.99 5.65
C GLY A 279 24.78 19.60 6.79
N HIS A 280 23.50 19.39 6.49
CA HIS A 280 22.50 18.94 7.46
C HIS A 280 22.81 17.55 8.02
N PHE A 281 23.11 16.57 7.16
CA PHE A 281 23.45 15.22 7.61
C PHE A 281 24.77 15.17 8.39
N ALA A 282 25.75 16.00 8.02
CA ALA A 282 26.99 16.13 8.78
C ALA A 282 26.75 16.69 10.19
N ALA A 283 25.83 17.65 10.34
CA ALA A 283 25.45 18.20 11.63
C ALA A 283 24.65 17.19 12.49
N LEU A 284 23.80 16.37 11.87
CA LEU A 284 23.06 15.32 12.58
C LEU A 284 23.95 14.17 13.05
N GLY A 285 24.99 13.81 12.29
CA GLY A 285 25.95 12.75 12.65
C GLY A 285 25.35 11.34 12.76
N ALA A 286 24.14 11.12 12.26
CA ALA A 286 23.39 9.88 12.46
C ALA A 286 23.49 8.89 11.29
N VAL A 287 23.80 9.35 10.07
CA VAL A 287 23.86 8.51 8.86
C VAL A 287 25.11 7.63 8.90
N GLN A 288 24.93 6.32 8.71
CA GLN A 288 26.01 5.33 8.78
C GLN A 288 26.30 4.67 7.43
N GLU A 289 25.33 4.70 6.51
CA GLU A 289 25.38 4.04 5.21
C GLU A 289 24.63 4.88 4.18
N ILE A 290 25.09 4.90 2.93
CA ILE A 290 24.43 5.59 1.83
C ILE A 290 24.13 4.60 0.71
N VAL A 291 22.86 4.54 0.30
CA VAL A 291 22.41 3.79 -0.87
C VAL A 291 21.70 4.76 -1.81
N SER A 292 22.00 4.68 -3.11
CA SER A 292 21.45 5.58 -4.10
C SER A 292 20.82 4.82 -5.26
N SER A 293 19.80 5.44 -5.85
CA SER A 293 19.33 5.10 -7.19
C SER A 293 20.50 5.20 -8.20
N PRO A 294 20.49 4.36 -9.26
CA PRO A 294 21.49 4.46 -10.31
C PRO A 294 21.41 5.77 -11.10
N LEU A 295 20.26 6.45 -11.18
CA LEU A 295 20.08 7.66 -11.99
C LEU A 295 20.99 8.83 -11.57
N ARG A 296 21.55 9.56 -12.54
CA ARG A 296 22.59 10.58 -12.40
C ARG A 296 22.29 11.61 -11.34
N ARG A 297 21.10 12.22 -11.36
CA ARG A 297 20.65 13.19 -10.33
C ARG A 297 20.72 12.66 -8.89
N CYS A 298 20.45 11.38 -8.67
CA CYS A 298 20.60 10.74 -7.36
C CYS A 298 22.06 10.44 -7.04
N ARG A 299 22.85 10.01 -8.02
CA ARG A 299 24.30 9.80 -7.83
C ARG A 299 25.01 11.10 -7.44
N GLU A 300 24.70 12.20 -8.12
CA GLU A 300 25.28 13.53 -7.82
C GLU A 300 24.83 14.04 -6.44
N THR A 301 23.54 13.87 -6.09
CA THR A 301 23.04 14.23 -4.75
C THR A 301 23.70 13.37 -3.67
N ALA A 302 23.84 12.07 -3.89
CA ALA A 302 24.46 11.15 -2.94
C ALA A 302 25.96 11.42 -2.78
N ALA A 303 26.67 11.75 -3.86
CA ALA A 303 28.09 12.08 -3.84
C ALA A 303 28.37 13.30 -2.95
N ALA A 304 27.57 14.37 -3.07
CA ALA A 304 27.72 15.55 -2.22
C ALA A 304 27.61 15.21 -0.72
N VAL A 305 26.68 14.32 -0.35
CA VAL A 305 26.54 13.86 1.04
C VAL A 305 27.68 12.93 1.45
N ALA A 306 28.03 11.97 0.60
CA ALA A 306 29.09 11.00 0.81
C ALA A 306 30.46 11.66 1.03
N ASP A 307 30.83 12.61 0.18
CA ASP A 307 32.08 13.37 0.27
C ASP A 307 32.17 14.13 1.60
N ARG A 308 31.04 14.69 2.06
CA ARG A 308 30.98 15.45 3.32
C ARG A 308 31.06 14.54 4.55
N LEU A 309 30.48 13.35 4.48
CA LEU A 309 30.43 12.38 5.59
C LEU A 309 31.62 11.41 5.61
N GLY A 310 32.38 11.31 4.51
CA GLY A 310 33.43 10.31 4.35
C GLY A 310 32.88 8.88 4.24
N LEU A 311 31.72 8.70 3.59
CA LEU A 311 31.06 7.41 3.41
C LEU A 311 31.06 6.99 1.94
N ASP A 312 31.02 5.68 1.68
CA ASP A 312 30.83 5.15 0.32
C ASP A 312 29.35 5.16 -0.09
N VAL A 313 29.09 5.25 -1.40
CA VAL A 313 27.74 5.14 -1.98
C VAL A 313 27.56 3.77 -2.62
N ARG A 314 26.58 3.01 -2.14
CA ARG A 314 26.11 1.79 -2.81
C ARG A 314 24.99 2.11 -3.79
N ILE A 315 25.05 1.57 -4.99
CA ILE A 315 23.96 1.69 -5.97
C ILE A 315 22.98 0.51 -5.84
N ASP A 316 21.68 0.79 -5.85
CA ASP A 316 20.62 -0.24 -5.92
C ASP A 316 19.60 0.11 -7.02
N GLU A 317 19.53 -0.75 -8.04
CA GLU A 317 18.60 -0.63 -9.19
C GLU A 317 17.14 -0.60 -8.76
N GLY A 318 16.81 -1.19 -7.61
CA GLY A 318 15.47 -1.18 -7.04
C GLY A 318 15.02 0.19 -6.55
N LEU A 319 15.92 1.17 -6.45
CA LEU A 319 15.61 2.54 -6.06
C LEU A 319 15.43 3.50 -7.24
N ARG A 320 15.52 3.05 -8.51
CA ARG A 320 15.26 3.91 -9.67
C ARG A 320 13.82 4.42 -9.66
N GLU A 321 13.60 5.60 -10.26
CA GLU A 321 12.26 6.16 -10.49
C GLU A 321 11.43 5.23 -11.37
N THR A 322 10.13 5.42 -11.34
CA THR A 322 9.15 4.82 -12.26
C THR A 322 9.61 5.07 -13.70
N ASP A 323 9.53 4.08 -14.57
CA ASP A 323 9.62 4.28 -16.00
C ASP A 323 8.30 4.82 -16.54
N PHE A 324 8.28 6.05 -17.06
CA PHE A 324 7.05 6.69 -17.55
C PHE A 324 6.81 6.45 -19.05
N GLY A 325 7.64 5.65 -19.72
CA GLY A 325 7.44 5.27 -21.11
C GLY A 325 7.35 6.45 -22.07
N ALA A 326 6.29 6.51 -22.88
CA ALA A 326 6.09 7.58 -23.85
C ALA A 326 5.89 8.96 -23.20
N TRP A 327 5.67 9.04 -21.88
CA TRP A 327 5.46 10.30 -21.18
C TRP A 327 6.76 10.97 -20.74
N GLU A 328 7.90 10.30 -20.86
CA GLU A 328 9.20 10.84 -20.48
C GLU A 328 9.46 12.21 -21.11
N GLY A 329 9.85 13.19 -20.28
CA GLY A 329 10.10 14.56 -20.70
C GLY A 329 8.84 15.40 -20.97
N LEU A 330 7.64 14.83 -20.94
CA LEU A 330 6.39 15.59 -21.10
C LEU A 330 5.93 16.19 -19.77
N THR A 331 5.24 17.33 -19.83
CA THR A 331 4.48 17.85 -18.70
C THR A 331 3.17 17.07 -18.53
N PHE A 332 2.58 17.14 -17.34
CA PHE A 332 1.23 16.58 -17.12
C PHE A 332 0.18 17.13 -18.08
N GLY A 333 0.29 18.42 -18.46
CA GLY A 333 -0.60 19.04 -19.44
C GLY A 333 -0.47 18.43 -20.83
N GLU A 334 0.77 18.24 -21.30
CA GLU A 334 1.05 17.60 -22.59
C GLU A 334 0.61 16.13 -22.61
N VAL A 335 0.79 15.39 -21.51
CA VAL A 335 0.28 14.02 -21.39
C VAL A 335 -1.25 13.99 -21.45
N ARG A 336 -1.92 14.88 -20.73
CA ARG A 336 -3.39 14.99 -20.77
C ARG A 336 -3.91 15.32 -22.17
N GLU A 337 -3.18 16.11 -22.94
CA GLU A 337 -3.55 16.47 -24.31
C GLU A 337 -3.30 15.32 -25.31
N ARG A 338 -2.14 14.65 -25.22
CA ARG A 338 -1.69 13.66 -26.20
C ARG A 338 -2.11 12.22 -25.88
N TYR A 339 -2.36 11.92 -24.61
CA TYR A 339 -2.57 10.58 -24.05
C TYR A 339 -3.68 10.58 -22.99
N ALA A 340 -4.81 11.24 -23.26
CA ALA A 340 -5.90 11.43 -22.29
C ALA A 340 -6.42 10.11 -21.69
N ASP A 341 -6.75 9.13 -22.55
CA ASP A 341 -7.31 7.84 -22.11
C ASP A 341 -6.28 7.03 -21.29
N ASP A 342 -5.01 7.09 -21.70
CA ASP A 342 -3.88 6.43 -21.02
C ASP A 342 -3.68 7.04 -19.62
N LEU A 343 -3.72 8.37 -19.52
CA LEU A 343 -3.62 9.08 -18.25
C LEU A 343 -4.81 8.75 -17.32
N THR A 344 -6.02 8.68 -17.86
CA THR A 344 -7.20 8.26 -17.10
C THR A 344 -7.05 6.84 -16.58
N ALA A 345 -6.60 5.90 -17.43
CA ALA A 345 -6.41 4.50 -17.04
C ALA A 345 -5.30 4.33 -15.99
N TRP A 346 -4.22 5.09 -16.10
CA TRP A 346 -3.09 5.09 -15.15
C TRP A 346 -3.45 5.69 -13.79
N LEU A 347 -4.27 6.74 -13.76
CA LEU A 347 -4.78 7.32 -12.50
C LEU A 347 -5.84 6.44 -11.83
N ALA A 348 -6.60 5.69 -12.61
CA ALA A 348 -7.69 4.84 -12.12
C ALA A 348 -7.20 3.49 -11.56
N SER A 349 -6.02 3.01 -11.97
CA SER A 349 -5.52 1.70 -11.54
C SER A 349 -4.01 1.71 -11.32
N PRO A 350 -3.51 1.21 -10.17
CA PRO A 350 -2.08 1.09 -9.92
C PRO A 350 -1.39 0.02 -10.78
N ASP A 351 -2.17 -0.86 -11.44
CA ASP A 351 -1.65 -1.94 -12.30
C ASP A 351 -1.49 -1.50 -13.77
N THR A 352 -1.99 -0.31 -14.12
CA THR A 352 -1.86 0.21 -15.47
C THR A 352 -0.49 0.87 -15.62
N ALA A 353 0.31 0.40 -16.59
CA ALA A 353 1.53 1.06 -17.03
C ALA A 353 1.21 2.13 -18.09
N PRO A 354 1.99 3.22 -18.18
CA PRO A 354 1.84 4.18 -19.25
C PRO A 354 2.16 3.58 -20.63
N THR A 355 1.56 4.13 -21.67
CA THR A 355 1.81 3.73 -23.06
C THR A 355 3.29 3.92 -23.43
N GLY A 356 3.80 3.08 -24.35
CA GLY A 356 5.18 3.14 -24.84
C GLY A 356 6.16 2.20 -24.13
N GLY A 357 5.65 1.36 -23.23
CA GLY A 357 6.46 0.53 -22.34
C GLY A 357 6.93 1.35 -21.16
N GLY A 358 6.69 0.89 -19.94
CA GLY A 358 6.96 1.61 -18.71
C GLY A 358 6.59 0.75 -17.51
N GLU A 359 6.62 1.32 -16.31
CA GLU A 359 6.22 0.62 -15.09
C GLU A 359 4.87 1.14 -14.59
N SER A 360 3.99 0.21 -14.21
CA SER A 360 2.85 0.47 -13.36
C SER A 360 3.29 0.76 -11.92
N PHE A 361 2.43 1.40 -11.12
CA PHE A 361 2.73 1.61 -9.71
C PHE A 361 2.84 0.30 -8.91
N ALA A 362 2.15 -0.75 -9.35
CA ALA A 362 2.27 -2.09 -8.77
C ALA A 362 3.67 -2.68 -9.00
N GLU A 363 4.19 -2.62 -10.23
CA GLU A 363 5.55 -3.09 -10.55
C GLU A 363 6.61 -2.30 -9.78
N VAL A 364 6.47 -0.97 -9.68
CA VAL A 364 7.36 -0.16 -8.84
C VAL A 364 7.24 -0.57 -7.38
N ALA A 365 6.03 -0.82 -6.87
CA ALA A 365 5.81 -1.24 -5.49
C ALA A 365 6.48 -2.57 -5.17
N GLU A 366 6.37 -3.56 -6.04
CA GLU A 366 7.03 -4.86 -5.88
C GLU A 366 8.56 -4.71 -5.84
N ARG A 367 9.12 -3.99 -6.82
CA ARG A 367 10.57 -3.75 -6.91
C ARG A 367 11.11 -2.98 -5.71
N VAL A 368 10.43 -1.92 -5.29
CA VAL A 368 10.83 -1.08 -4.15
C VAL A 368 10.66 -1.85 -2.83
N ALA A 369 9.63 -2.68 -2.68
CA ALA A 369 9.48 -3.56 -1.51
C ALA A 369 10.63 -4.57 -1.42
N ALA A 370 11.01 -5.20 -2.53
CA ALA A 370 12.15 -6.10 -2.57
C ALA A 370 13.48 -5.38 -2.23
N ALA A 371 13.67 -4.14 -2.69
CA ALA A 371 14.83 -3.32 -2.35
C ALA A 371 14.85 -2.96 -0.85
N ARG A 372 13.72 -2.52 -0.31
CA ARG A 372 13.54 -2.28 1.12
C ARG A 372 13.92 -3.50 1.94
N ASP A 373 13.41 -4.67 1.61
CA ASP A 373 13.64 -5.89 2.39
C ASP A 373 15.13 -6.27 2.41
N ARG A 374 15.81 -6.17 1.27
CA ARG A 374 17.28 -6.35 1.20
C ARG A 374 18.04 -5.34 2.05
N ILE A 375 17.68 -4.06 1.98
CA ILE A 375 18.35 -2.97 2.70
C ILE A 375 18.12 -3.13 4.21
N VAL A 376 16.87 -3.38 4.65
CA VAL A 376 16.52 -3.58 6.06
C VAL A 376 17.25 -4.79 6.63
N ALA A 377 17.29 -5.91 5.91
CA ALA A 377 18.02 -7.10 6.36
C ALA A 377 19.54 -6.86 6.44
N ARG A 378 20.11 -6.15 5.46
CA ARG A 378 21.55 -5.85 5.40
C ARG A 378 22.00 -4.88 6.48
N TYR A 379 21.15 -3.93 6.85
CA TYR A 379 21.50 -2.78 7.69
C TYR A 379 20.63 -2.68 8.95
N ALA A 380 20.23 -3.84 9.50
CA ALA A 380 19.47 -3.91 10.74
C ALA A 380 20.17 -3.12 11.86
N GLY A 381 19.39 -2.30 12.59
CA GLY A 381 19.88 -1.42 13.65
C GLY A 381 20.71 -0.22 13.20
N ARG A 382 20.82 0.06 11.90
CA ARG A 382 21.59 1.19 11.37
C ARG A 382 20.71 2.25 10.73
N THR A 383 21.22 3.47 10.65
CA THR A 383 20.60 4.56 9.90
C THR A 383 21.19 4.63 8.50
N VAL A 384 20.35 4.41 7.50
CA VAL A 384 20.74 4.34 6.08
C VAL A 384 20.10 5.51 5.33
N LEU A 385 20.90 6.33 4.67
CA LEU A 385 20.42 7.34 3.76
C LEU A 385 20.13 6.71 2.39
N LEU A 386 18.87 6.78 1.95
CA LEU A 386 18.44 6.39 0.61
C LEU A 386 18.22 7.63 -0.24
N VAL A 387 19.05 7.80 -1.27
CA VAL A 387 18.92 8.90 -2.23
C VAL A 387 18.16 8.42 -3.46
N THR A 388 16.93 8.88 -3.64
CA THR A 388 16.00 8.36 -4.65
C THR A 388 15.01 9.43 -5.11
N HIS A 389 13.82 9.02 -5.57
CA HIS A 389 12.88 9.83 -6.34
C HIS A 389 11.48 9.84 -5.74
N VAL A 390 10.54 10.48 -6.43
CA VAL A 390 9.20 10.73 -5.88
C VAL A 390 8.46 9.41 -5.67
N THR A 391 8.37 8.53 -6.68
CA THR A 391 7.57 7.30 -6.55
C THR A 391 8.17 6.31 -5.56
N PRO A 392 9.48 6.00 -5.55
CA PRO A 392 10.08 5.14 -4.52
C PRO A 392 9.90 5.67 -3.10
N ILE A 393 10.09 6.97 -2.83
CA ILE A 393 9.90 7.53 -1.48
C ILE A 393 8.45 7.36 -1.04
N LYS A 394 7.50 7.77 -1.88
CA LYS A 394 6.07 7.63 -1.57
C LYS A 394 5.67 6.18 -1.36
N THR A 395 6.25 5.26 -2.14
CA THR A 395 6.00 3.82 -2.01
C THR A 395 6.53 3.29 -0.67
N LEU A 396 7.74 3.66 -0.27
CA LEU A 396 8.28 3.29 1.04
C LEU A 396 7.40 3.85 2.16
N VAL A 397 7.02 5.12 2.11
CA VAL A 397 6.14 5.72 3.13
C VAL A 397 4.77 5.04 3.16
N ARG A 398 4.18 4.77 2.00
CA ARG A 398 2.91 4.04 1.87
C ARG A 398 2.99 2.66 2.52
N LEU A 399 4.02 1.89 2.19
CA LEU A 399 4.21 0.53 2.72
C LEU A 399 4.39 0.56 4.24
N ALA A 400 5.10 1.55 4.77
CA ALA A 400 5.28 1.71 6.21
C ALA A 400 3.98 2.05 6.96
N LEU A 401 3.10 2.84 6.33
CA LEU A 401 1.80 3.19 6.90
C LEU A 401 0.73 2.11 6.67
N GLY A 402 1.03 1.06 5.89
CA GLY A 402 0.01 0.12 5.41
C GLY A 402 -1.07 0.82 4.56
N ALA A 403 -0.73 1.94 3.92
CA ALA A 403 -1.68 2.77 3.20
C ALA A 403 -2.04 2.17 1.83
N PRO A 404 -3.26 2.45 1.32
CA PRO A 404 -3.67 1.94 0.01
C PRO A 404 -2.94 2.69 -1.14
N PRO A 405 -2.92 2.16 -2.37
CA PRO A 405 -2.16 2.73 -3.50
C PRO A 405 -2.44 4.21 -3.77
N GLU A 406 -3.67 4.68 -3.58
CA GLU A 406 -4.10 6.05 -3.87
C GLU A 406 -3.40 7.08 -2.96
N ALA A 407 -2.82 6.65 -1.84
CA ALA A 407 -2.03 7.50 -0.98
C ALA A 407 -0.82 8.12 -1.70
N LEU A 408 -0.30 7.48 -2.76
CA LEU A 408 0.76 8.03 -3.61
C LEU A 408 0.39 9.43 -4.17
N PHE A 409 -0.89 9.65 -4.49
CA PHE A 409 -1.37 10.93 -5.03
C PHE A 409 -1.67 11.98 -3.96
N ARG A 410 -1.62 11.60 -2.67
CA ARG A 410 -1.90 12.48 -1.52
C ARG A 410 -0.64 12.94 -0.77
N MET A 411 0.52 12.51 -1.23
CA MET A 411 1.82 12.90 -0.69
C MET A 411 2.47 13.93 -1.60
N GLU A 412 2.96 15.02 -1.03
CA GLU A 412 3.82 15.99 -1.71
C GLU A 412 5.27 15.78 -1.28
N LEU A 413 6.19 15.86 -2.23
CA LEU A 413 7.63 15.78 -1.98
C LEU A 413 8.34 16.87 -2.77
N SER A 414 9.03 17.78 -2.07
CA SER A 414 9.86 18.83 -2.68
C SER A 414 11.24 18.26 -3.08
N ALA A 415 11.92 18.89 -4.02
CA ALA A 415 13.31 18.54 -4.36
C ALA A 415 14.21 18.66 -3.12
N ALA A 416 15.17 17.74 -2.97
CA ALA A 416 16.02 17.62 -1.78
C ALA A 416 15.27 17.47 -0.44
N SER A 417 13.98 17.12 -0.45
CA SER A 417 13.24 16.87 0.80
C SER A 417 13.71 15.60 1.49
N ILE A 418 13.61 15.62 2.83
CA ILE A 418 13.97 14.51 3.71
C ILE A 418 12.70 13.90 4.30
N SER A 419 12.59 12.58 4.24
CA SER A 419 11.61 11.79 4.99
C SER A 419 12.34 10.73 5.81
N ALA A 420 11.72 10.18 6.84
CA ALA A 420 12.35 9.16 7.67
C ALA A 420 11.38 8.07 8.06
N VAL A 421 11.77 6.82 7.87
CA VAL A 421 10.98 5.64 8.21
C VAL A 421 11.85 4.62 8.94
N ALA A 422 11.42 4.19 10.12
CA ALA A 422 12.02 3.06 10.82
C ALA A 422 11.31 1.78 10.41
N TYR A 423 12.06 0.79 9.91
CA TYR A 423 11.56 -0.54 9.56
C TYR A 423 12.13 -1.60 10.50
N TYR A 424 11.26 -2.43 11.06
CA TYR A 424 11.59 -3.48 12.01
C TYR A 424 11.58 -4.85 11.32
N GLY A 425 12.40 -5.78 11.81
CA GLY A 425 12.56 -7.11 11.22
C GLY A 425 11.31 -8.00 11.30
N ASP A 426 10.34 -7.65 12.13
CA ASP A 426 9.07 -8.36 12.26
C ASP A 426 8.00 -7.92 11.23
N GLY A 427 8.32 -6.88 10.44
CA GLY A 427 7.44 -6.27 9.44
C GLY A 427 6.75 -4.98 9.92
N ASN A 428 6.93 -4.55 11.17
CA ASN A 428 6.43 -3.26 11.63
C ASN A 428 7.24 -2.10 11.03
N ALA A 429 6.62 -0.92 10.97
CA ALA A 429 7.29 0.30 10.54
C ALA A 429 6.71 1.54 11.23
N SER A 430 7.48 2.62 11.24
CA SER A 430 7.07 3.92 11.80
C SER A 430 7.62 5.05 10.93
N VAL A 431 6.72 5.86 10.37
CA VAL A 431 7.09 7.11 9.66
C VAL A 431 7.32 8.19 10.70
N ARG A 432 8.52 8.77 10.72
CA ARG A 432 8.95 9.78 11.70
C ARG A 432 8.90 11.19 11.13
N VAL A 433 9.20 11.33 9.84
CA VAL A 433 9.25 12.62 9.12
C VAL A 433 8.77 12.40 7.69
N LEU A 434 8.05 13.37 7.13
CA LEU A 434 7.65 13.38 5.73
C LEU A 434 7.89 14.77 5.15
N ASN A 435 8.61 14.83 4.02
CA ASN A 435 8.83 16.04 3.22
C ASN A 435 9.45 17.24 3.99
N ASP A 436 10.40 17.01 4.90
CA ASP A 436 11.11 18.11 5.54
C ASP A 436 12.08 18.81 4.57
N THR A 437 12.05 20.14 4.59
CA THR A 437 12.90 21.02 3.78
C THR A 437 13.55 22.11 4.63
N SER A 438 13.55 21.94 5.95
CA SER A 438 14.07 22.95 6.89
C SER A 438 15.52 23.34 6.62
N HIS A 439 16.35 22.39 6.21
CA HIS A 439 17.76 22.57 5.85
C HIS A 439 18.01 23.43 4.59
N LEU A 440 16.97 23.70 3.80
CA LEU A 440 17.08 24.53 2.59
C LEU A 440 16.88 26.02 2.87
N ARG A 441 16.43 26.38 4.07
CA ARG A 441 16.07 27.76 4.43
C ARG A 441 17.28 28.61 4.84
#